data_AF-A0A376U7Q8-F1
#
_entry.id   AF-A0A376U7Q8-F1
#
_cell.length_a   1.000
_cell.length_b   1.000
_cell.length_c   1.000
_cell.angle_alpha   90.00
_cell.angle_beta   90.00
_cell.angle_gamma   90.00
#
_symmetry.space_group_name_H-M   'P 1'
#
loop_
_entity.id
_entity.type
_entity.pdbx_description
1 polymer ?
#
loop_
_entity_poly.entity_id
_entity_poly.type
_entity_poly.pdbx_seq_one_letter_code
_entity_poly.pdbx_strand_id
1 'polypeptide(L)'
;MFNAQCHGGSAADVPWICGDTTYYWKNTYATQYDTVYGGYKNRESEGVYFVPFMTDGNGVNTATNAPAEDPDIPASGYYGAASRTNGNQVSSNRPTHFSSWARRSIIPDRLATAILNAAGRTSAFISGKAPEIKPSPGGNTPSGPSEDASIRTISLMPTAGDAAAQGLDH
;
A
#
# COMPACT_ATOMS: atom_id res chain seq x y z
N MET A 1 -22.26 -10.23 -20.94
CA MET A 1 -22.37 -10.68 -19.54
C MET A 1 -21.18 -10.23 -18.68
N PHE A 2 -20.01 -9.88 -19.23
CA PHE A 2 -18.83 -9.46 -18.46
C PHE A 2 -18.95 -8.06 -17.82
N ASN A 3 -19.50 -7.07 -18.51
CA ASN A 3 -19.58 -5.69 -17.99
C ASN A 3 -20.44 -5.55 -16.71
N ALA A 4 -21.42 -6.44 -16.51
CA ALA A 4 -22.28 -6.42 -15.32
C ALA A 4 -21.53 -6.78 -14.02
N GLN A 5 -20.33 -7.37 -14.12
CA GLN A 5 -19.48 -7.66 -12.97
C GLN A 5 -18.60 -6.46 -12.58
N CYS A 6 -18.48 -5.45 -13.45
CA CYS A 6 -17.72 -4.24 -13.18
C CYS A 6 -18.52 -3.29 -12.29
N HIS A 7 -17.83 -2.56 -11.42
CA HIS A 7 -18.42 -1.41 -10.74
C HIS A 7 -18.95 -0.43 -11.79
N GLY A 8 -20.18 0.06 -11.64
CA GLY A 8 -20.83 0.91 -12.64
C GLY A 8 -21.35 0.18 -13.89
N GLY A 9 -21.19 -1.14 -14.00
CA GLY A 9 -21.71 -1.93 -15.12
C GLY A 9 -20.94 -1.76 -16.43
N SER A 10 -19.72 -1.22 -16.38
CA SER A 10 -18.86 -0.92 -17.52
C SER A 10 -17.40 -1.24 -17.22
N ALA A 11 -16.75 -1.98 -18.11
CA ALA A 11 -15.31 -2.26 -18.00
C ALA A 11 -14.45 -1.00 -18.20
N ALA A 12 -14.98 0.01 -18.92
CA ALA A 12 -14.28 1.27 -19.13
C ALA A 12 -14.20 2.12 -17.85
N ASP A 13 -15.10 1.88 -16.90
CA ASP A 13 -15.19 2.64 -15.64
C ASP A 13 -14.41 1.94 -14.50
N VAL A 14 -13.76 0.80 -14.78
CA VAL A 14 -12.93 0.10 -13.81
C VAL A 14 -11.66 0.93 -13.56
N PRO A 15 -11.36 1.29 -12.30
CA PRO A 15 -10.26 2.19 -12.00
C PRO A 15 -8.90 1.55 -12.32
N TRP A 16 -8.01 2.33 -12.89
CA TRP A 16 -6.60 1.98 -13.07
C TRP A 16 -5.80 2.48 -11.89
N ILE A 17 -5.24 1.55 -11.11
CA ILE A 17 -4.34 1.86 -10.00
C ILE A 17 -2.91 1.81 -10.52
N CYS A 18 -2.37 2.97 -10.88
CA CYS A 18 -1.07 3.13 -11.52
C CYS A 18 0.03 3.36 -10.48
N GLY A 19 0.73 2.29 -10.12
CA GLY A 19 1.87 2.35 -9.22
C GLY A 19 3.08 3.08 -9.79
N ASP A 20 3.82 3.74 -8.91
CA ASP A 20 5.10 4.39 -9.20
C ASP A 20 6.25 3.39 -9.42
N THR A 21 7.45 3.91 -9.64
CA THR A 21 8.70 3.13 -9.84
C THR A 21 9.74 3.42 -8.76
N THR A 22 10.87 2.70 -8.79
CA THR A 22 11.97 2.94 -7.86
C THR A 22 12.60 4.31 -8.10
N TYR A 23 13.24 4.87 -7.06
CA TYR A 23 13.96 6.14 -7.17
C TYR A 23 15.04 6.11 -8.26
N TYR A 24 15.63 4.94 -8.53
CA TYR A 24 16.66 4.77 -9.56
C TYR A 24 16.17 5.24 -10.93
N TRP A 25 14.97 4.81 -11.33
CA TRP A 25 14.43 5.13 -12.66
C TRP A 25 14.14 6.62 -12.81
N LYS A 26 13.58 7.26 -11.78
CA LYS A 26 13.34 8.71 -11.80
C LYS A 26 14.64 9.51 -11.84
N ASN A 27 15.63 9.12 -11.04
CA ASN A 27 16.91 9.83 -10.99
C ASN A 27 17.69 9.66 -12.30
N THR A 28 17.59 8.50 -12.95
CA THR A 28 18.32 8.20 -14.19
C THR A 28 17.62 8.78 -15.43
N TYR A 29 16.29 8.81 -15.44
CA TYR A 29 15.48 9.17 -16.61
C TYR A 29 14.39 10.19 -16.26
N ALA A 30 14.77 11.32 -15.66
CA ALA A 30 13.83 12.31 -15.15
C ALA A 30 12.79 12.77 -16.20
N THR A 31 13.23 13.10 -17.42
CA THR A 31 12.33 13.55 -18.50
C THR A 31 11.32 12.47 -18.92
N GLN A 32 11.77 11.23 -19.04
CA GLN A 32 10.92 10.10 -19.42
C GLN A 32 9.98 9.74 -18.27
N TYR A 33 10.46 9.80 -17.04
CA TYR A 33 9.65 9.62 -15.85
C TYR A 33 8.51 10.64 -15.81
N ASP A 34 8.79 11.93 -16.02
CA ASP A 34 7.77 12.97 -16.02
C ASP A 34 6.77 12.78 -17.17
N THR A 35 7.24 12.34 -18.34
CA THR A 35 6.36 12.02 -19.47
C THR A 35 5.41 10.87 -19.16
N VAL A 36 5.93 9.76 -18.63
CA VAL A 36 5.15 8.52 -18.42
C VAL A 36 4.36 8.59 -17.11
N TYR A 37 5.05 8.73 -15.98
CA TYR A 37 4.43 8.70 -14.65
C TYR A 37 3.75 10.02 -14.30
N GLY A 38 4.24 11.16 -14.82
CA GLY A 38 3.50 12.42 -14.74
C GLY A 38 2.19 12.38 -15.54
N GLY A 39 2.15 11.59 -16.63
CA GLY A 39 0.93 11.32 -17.39
C GLY A 39 -0.16 10.61 -16.58
N TYR A 40 0.19 9.79 -15.59
CA TYR A 40 -0.80 9.14 -14.71
C TYR A 40 -1.41 10.10 -13.69
N LYS A 41 -0.64 11.08 -13.19
CA LYS A 41 -1.06 11.98 -12.10
C LYS A 41 -2.21 12.92 -12.45
N ASN A 42 -2.39 13.22 -13.72
CA ASN A 42 -3.36 14.23 -14.18
C ASN A 42 -4.62 13.63 -14.81
N ARG A 43 -4.90 12.33 -14.56
CA ARG A 43 -5.96 11.57 -15.24
C ARG A 43 -6.96 10.91 -14.29
N GLU A 44 -7.10 11.43 -13.07
CA GLU A 44 -8.10 10.92 -12.11
C GLU A 44 -9.54 11.03 -12.63
N SER A 45 -9.86 12.08 -13.40
CA SER A 45 -11.17 12.23 -14.06
C SER A 45 -11.45 11.15 -15.10
N GLU A 46 -10.42 10.43 -15.54
CA GLU A 46 -10.51 9.30 -16.47
C GLU A 46 -10.41 7.95 -15.73
N GLY A 47 -10.51 7.95 -14.40
CA GLY A 47 -10.41 6.74 -13.58
C GLY A 47 -8.98 6.21 -13.40
N VAL A 48 -7.95 7.04 -13.68
CA VAL A 48 -6.54 6.67 -13.49
C VAL A 48 -6.01 7.30 -12.21
N TYR A 49 -5.64 6.46 -11.23
CA TYR A 49 -5.18 6.88 -9.91
C TYR A 49 -3.71 6.54 -9.74
N PHE A 50 -2.87 7.57 -9.62
CA PHE A 50 -1.44 7.39 -9.40
C PHE A 50 -1.13 7.08 -7.92
N VAL A 51 -0.32 6.05 -7.68
CA VAL A 51 0.07 5.62 -6.32
C VAL A 51 1.58 5.80 -6.14
N PRO A 52 2.04 6.82 -5.38
CA PRO A 52 3.46 7.08 -5.20
C PRO A 52 4.11 5.97 -4.37
N PHE A 53 5.31 5.53 -4.72
CA PHE A 53 6.08 4.54 -3.96
C PHE A 53 7.48 4.99 -3.59
N MET A 54 7.99 6.08 -4.18
CA MET A 54 9.42 6.40 -4.07
C MET A 54 9.93 6.64 -2.67
N THR A 55 9.15 7.31 -1.82
CA THR A 55 9.54 7.61 -0.44
C THR A 55 8.47 7.22 0.55
N ASP A 56 8.87 6.89 1.77
CA ASP A 56 7.98 6.76 2.92
C ASP A 56 7.46 8.13 3.41
N GLY A 57 6.70 8.13 4.51
CA GLY A 57 6.16 9.36 5.11
C GLY A 57 7.22 10.31 5.68
N ASN A 58 8.45 9.84 5.87
CA ASN A 58 9.59 10.60 6.38
C ASN A 58 10.53 11.09 5.27
N GLY A 59 10.21 10.80 4.01
CA GLY A 59 11.05 11.13 2.86
C GLY A 59 12.19 10.15 2.61
N VAL A 60 12.24 9.02 3.30
CA VAL A 60 13.25 7.97 3.07
C VAL A 60 12.85 7.18 1.84
N ASN A 61 13.80 6.91 0.95
CA ASN A 61 13.56 6.12 -0.24
C ASN A 61 13.06 4.72 0.11
N THR A 62 12.02 4.26 -0.60
CA THR A 62 11.54 2.89 -0.49
C THR A 62 12.63 1.92 -0.96
N ALA A 63 12.94 0.95 -0.10
CA ALA A 63 14.02 0.01 -0.31
C ALA A 63 13.94 -0.73 -1.64
N THR A 64 15.08 -0.82 -2.31
CA THR A 64 15.29 -1.57 -3.55
C THR A 64 16.07 -2.85 -3.28
N ASN A 65 16.30 -3.65 -4.31
CA ASN A 65 17.18 -4.82 -4.22
C ASN A 65 18.67 -4.46 -4.09
N ALA A 66 19.04 -3.20 -3.92
CA ALA A 66 20.41 -2.82 -3.53
C ALA A 66 20.77 -3.53 -2.20
N PRO A 67 21.91 -4.25 -2.11
CA PRO A 67 22.23 -5.05 -0.92
C PRO A 67 22.20 -4.29 0.41
N ALA A 68 22.57 -3.01 0.41
CA ALA A 68 22.52 -2.16 1.61
C ALA A 68 21.09 -1.79 2.05
N GLU A 69 20.13 -1.82 1.13
CA GLU A 69 18.72 -1.47 1.38
C GLU A 69 17.86 -2.71 1.67
N ASP A 70 18.36 -3.90 1.35
CA ASP A 70 17.68 -5.18 1.59
C ASP A 70 18.65 -6.22 2.19
N PRO A 71 19.12 -5.98 3.43
CA PRO A 71 20.06 -6.85 4.12
C PRO A 71 19.40 -8.14 4.59
N ASP A 72 20.23 -9.12 4.95
CA ASP A 72 19.77 -10.31 5.64
C ASP A 72 19.45 -9.98 7.11
N ILE A 73 18.35 -10.53 7.59
CA ILE A 73 17.91 -10.47 8.99
C ILE A 73 17.63 -11.91 9.44
N PRO A 74 18.69 -12.70 9.75
CA PRO A 74 18.53 -14.13 10.06
C PRO A 74 17.63 -14.40 11.28
N ALA A 75 17.60 -13.46 12.24
CA ALA A 75 16.75 -13.56 13.42
C ALA A 75 15.25 -13.67 13.08
N SER A 76 14.81 -13.04 11.98
CA SER A 76 13.43 -13.15 11.48
C SER A 76 13.28 -14.19 10.36
N GLY A 77 14.32 -14.98 10.09
CA GLY A 77 14.37 -15.91 8.95
C GLY A 77 14.35 -15.21 7.59
N TYR A 78 14.66 -13.92 7.53
CA TYR A 78 14.65 -13.16 6.29
C TYR A 78 16.06 -13.07 5.69
N TYR A 79 16.22 -13.58 4.47
CA TYR A 79 17.43 -13.38 3.67
C TYR A 79 17.07 -12.48 2.49
N GLY A 80 17.56 -11.25 2.52
CA GLY A 80 17.24 -10.21 1.58
C GLY A 80 18.03 -10.33 0.28
N ALA A 81 17.99 -9.29 -0.53
CA ALA A 81 18.73 -9.21 -1.77
C ALA A 81 20.26 -9.25 -1.55
N ALA A 82 20.76 -8.94 -0.35
CA ALA A 82 22.18 -9.08 0.01
C ALA A 82 22.72 -10.51 -0.15
N SER A 83 21.91 -11.53 0.15
CA SER A 83 22.25 -12.94 -0.04
C SER A 83 22.31 -13.38 -1.52
N ARG A 84 21.88 -12.54 -2.47
CA ARG A 84 21.87 -12.87 -3.90
C ARG A 84 23.23 -12.63 -4.54
N THR A 85 23.60 -13.51 -5.45
CA THR A 85 24.81 -13.39 -6.28
C THR A 85 24.45 -13.15 -7.75
N ASN A 86 25.45 -12.90 -8.58
CA ASN A 86 25.26 -12.80 -10.03
C ASN A 86 24.63 -14.05 -10.65
N GLY A 87 24.78 -15.23 -10.02
CA GLY A 87 24.19 -16.47 -10.51
C GLY A 87 22.69 -16.62 -10.26
N ASN A 88 22.08 -15.80 -9.40
CA ASN A 88 20.69 -15.98 -8.97
C ASN A 88 19.90 -14.68 -8.72
N GLN A 89 20.44 -13.53 -9.13
CA GLN A 89 19.74 -12.24 -9.11
C GLN A 89 19.00 -11.99 -10.43
N VAL A 90 17.98 -11.13 -10.40
CA VAL A 90 17.20 -10.76 -11.59
C VAL A 90 17.99 -9.85 -12.54
N SER A 91 18.73 -8.90 -11.98
CA SER A 91 19.50 -7.88 -12.72
C SER A 91 20.77 -7.54 -11.96
N SER A 92 21.85 -7.22 -12.68
CA SER A 92 23.08 -6.67 -12.10
C SER A 92 22.88 -5.26 -11.55
N ASN A 93 21.97 -4.49 -12.14
CA ASN A 93 21.63 -3.16 -11.66
C ASN A 93 20.54 -3.27 -10.58
N ARG A 94 21.00 -3.51 -9.35
CA ARG A 94 20.18 -3.84 -8.18
C ARG A 94 19.08 -2.82 -7.83
N PRO A 95 19.28 -1.50 -7.87
CA PRO A 95 18.25 -0.53 -7.46
C PRO A 95 17.09 -0.36 -8.45
N THR A 96 17.10 -1.07 -9.58
CA THR A 96 16.02 -1.01 -10.59
C THR A 96 14.70 -1.65 -10.14
N HIS A 97 14.69 -2.41 -9.04
CA HIS A 97 13.53 -3.14 -8.55
C HIS A 97 13.36 -2.95 -7.04
N PHE A 98 12.12 -2.77 -6.58
CA PHE A 98 11.79 -2.76 -5.16
C PHE A 98 12.14 -4.09 -4.49
N SER A 99 12.58 -4.01 -3.23
CA SER A 99 12.90 -5.17 -2.39
C SER A 99 11.69 -6.03 -2.05
N SER A 100 11.94 -7.26 -1.60
CA SER A 100 10.88 -8.12 -1.08
C SER A 100 10.28 -7.54 0.21
N TRP A 101 11.06 -6.82 1.00
CA TRP A 101 10.58 -6.07 2.16
C TRP A 101 9.58 -4.97 1.78
N ALA A 102 9.94 -4.10 0.84
CA ALA A 102 9.06 -3.03 0.37
C ALA A 102 7.74 -3.55 -0.22
N ARG A 103 7.79 -4.69 -0.92
CA ARG A 103 6.61 -5.36 -1.51
C ARG A 103 5.71 -6.06 -0.49
N ARG A 104 6.17 -6.25 0.74
CA ARG A 104 5.37 -6.80 1.85
C ARG A 104 4.87 -5.74 2.83
N SER A 105 5.29 -4.49 2.64
CA SER A 105 4.98 -3.37 3.53
C SER A 105 4.41 -2.20 2.72
N ILE A 106 5.18 -1.13 2.52
CA ILE A 106 4.66 0.14 2.00
C ILE A 106 3.95 0.07 0.64
N ILE A 107 4.37 -0.81 -0.27
CA ILE A 107 3.77 -0.93 -1.61
C ILE A 107 2.34 -1.46 -1.53
N PRO A 108 2.08 -2.65 -0.96
CA PRO A 108 0.71 -3.14 -0.82
C PRO A 108 -0.15 -2.22 0.05
N ASP A 109 0.40 -1.57 1.09
CA ASP A 109 -0.36 -0.63 1.93
C ASP A 109 -0.93 0.53 1.11
N ARG A 110 -0.09 1.14 0.27
CA ARG A 110 -0.50 2.25 -0.59
C ARG A 110 -1.45 1.81 -1.69
N LEU A 111 -1.22 0.65 -2.30
CA LEU A 111 -2.12 0.08 -3.30
C LEU A 111 -3.50 -0.23 -2.71
N ALA A 112 -3.54 -0.87 -1.54
CA ALA A 112 -4.80 -1.18 -0.86
C ALA A 112 -5.57 0.09 -0.52
N THR A 113 -4.89 1.12 0.00
CA THR A 113 -5.50 2.43 0.26
C THR A 113 -6.10 3.04 -1.01
N ALA A 114 -5.37 3.04 -2.12
CA ALA A 114 -5.86 3.56 -3.40
C ALA A 114 -7.07 2.78 -3.94
N ILE A 115 -7.06 1.46 -3.84
CA ILE A 115 -8.18 0.59 -4.24
C ILE A 115 -9.42 0.91 -3.40
N LEU A 116 -9.28 1.03 -2.09
CA LEU A 116 -10.41 1.32 -1.20
C LEU A 116 -10.98 2.73 -1.45
N ASN A 117 -10.13 3.71 -1.67
CA ASN A 117 -10.54 5.07 -2.06
C ASN A 117 -11.31 5.07 -3.38
N ALA A 118 -10.77 4.41 -4.42
CA ALA A 118 -11.40 4.32 -5.73
C ALA A 118 -12.74 3.54 -5.67
N ALA A 119 -12.88 2.58 -4.76
CA ALA A 119 -14.13 1.86 -4.49
C ALA A 119 -15.14 2.67 -3.66
N GLY A 120 -14.87 3.94 -3.36
CA GLY A 120 -15.76 4.83 -2.63
C GLY A 120 -15.93 4.47 -1.15
N ARG A 121 -14.94 3.80 -0.54
CA ARG A 121 -14.95 3.51 0.91
C ARG A 121 -14.58 4.76 1.70
N THR A 122 -15.24 4.96 2.84
CA THR A 122 -15.03 6.17 3.65
C THR A 122 -13.66 6.15 4.33
N SER A 123 -13.08 7.34 4.56
CA SER A 123 -11.83 7.48 5.32
C SER A 123 -11.91 6.84 6.71
N ALA A 124 -13.08 6.85 7.34
CA ALA A 124 -13.31 6.15 8.60
C ALA A 124 -13.13 4.63 8.47
N PHE A 125 -13.68 4.03 7.42
CA PHE A 125 -13.50 2.60 7.14
C PHE A 125 -12.04 2.25 6.84
N ILE A 126 -11.36 3.07 6.04
CA ILE A 126 -9.95 2.87 5.65
C ILE A 126 -9.03 3.06 6.86
N SER A 127 -9.32 4.03 7.72
CA SER A 127 -8.58 4.25 8.97
C SER A 127 -8.86 3.20 10.05
N GLY A 128 -9.80 2.29 9.84
CA GLY A 128 -10.30 1.37 10.86
C GLY A 128 -11.09 2.07 11.97
N LYS A 129 -11.48 3.33 11.80
CA LYS A 129 -12.30 4.06 12.78
C LYS A 129 -13.71 3.49 12.72
N ALA A 130 -14.13 2.84 13.81
CA ALA A 130 -15.51 2.37 13.95
C ALA A 130 -16.49 3.54 13.70
N PRO A 131 -17.59 3.32 12.96
CA PRO A 131 -18.62 4.34 12.81
C PRO A 131 -19.09 4.77 14.20
N GLU A 132 -19.15 6.08 14.44
CA GLU A 132 -19.65 6.63 15.69
C GLU A 132 -21.13 6.23 15.80
N ILE A 133 -21.45 5.29 16.70
CA ILE A 133 -22.83 4.93 17.00
C ILE A 133 -23.41 6.14 17.74
N LYS A 134 -24.08 7.04 17.01
CA LYS A 134 -24.98 7.99 17.65
C LYS A 134 -26.09 7.18 18.32
N PRO A 135 -26.32 7.33 19.63
CA PRO A 135 -27.51 6.75 20.25
C PRO A 135 -28.73 7.27 19.48
N SER A 136 -29.57 6.36 19.00
CA SER A 136 -30.84 6.74 18.39
C SER A 136 -31.64 7.54 19.42
N PRO A 137 -32.20 8.73 19.08
CA PRO A 137 -33.03 9.47 20.01
C PRO A 137 -34.33 8.71 20.27
N GLY A 138 -34.37 7.97 21.38
CA GLY A 138 -35.59 7.44 21.97
C GLY A 138 -35.65 5.91 22.08
N GLY A 139 -35.80 5.42 23.30
CA GLY A 139 -36.22 4.04 23.58
C GLY A 139 -35.64 3.48 24.88
N ASN A 140 -36.37 3.66 25.99
CA ASN A 140 -36.05 3.07 27.28
C ASN A 140 -36.15 1.54 27.25
N THR A 141 -35.06 0.82 27.53
CA THR A 141 -35.09 -0.56 28.05
C THR A 141 -33.79 -0.90 28.80
N PRO A 142 -33.82 -1.67 29.90
CA PRO A 142 -32.74 -1.73 30.89
C PRO A 142 -31.59 -2.68 30.52
N SER A 143 -30.41 -2.33 31.02
CA SER A 143 -29.12 -3.00 30.84
C SER A 143 -29.11 -4.49 31.23
N GLY A 144 -28.63 -5.32 30.30
CA GLY A 144 -28.09 -6.67 30.53
C GLY A 144 -26.66 -6.75 29.98
N PRO A 145 -25.82 -7.71 30.42
CA PRO A 145 -24.37 -7.60 30.36
C PRO A 145 -23.86 -7.61 28.92
N SER A 146 -22.98 -6.65 28.62
CA SER A 146 -22.27 -6.51 27.36
C SER A 146 -21.36 -7.70 27.15
N GLU A 147 -21.74 -8.63 26.29
CA GLU A 147 -20.79 -9.62 25.77
C GLU A 147 -19.80 -8.91 24.86
N ASP A 148 -18.54 -9.18 25.18
CA ASP A 148 -17.30 -8.68 24.63
C ASP A 148 -17.17 -9.04 23.14
N ALA A 149 -17.88 -8.32 22.28
CA ALA A 149 -17.49 -8.23 20.88
C ALA A 149 -16.25 -7.35 20.82
N SER A 150 -15.09 -7.98 21.03
CA SER A 150 -13.78 -7.45 20.69
C SER A 150 -13.79 -7.07 19.20
N ILE A 151 -14.28 -5.87 18.89
CA ILE A 151 -14.10 -5.20 17.61
C ILE A 151 -12.61 -4.92 17.57
N ARG A 152 -11.83 -5.88 17.04
CA ARG A 152 -10.46 -5.63 16.62
C ARG A 152 -10.53 -4.47 15.65
N THR A 153 -10.14 -3.28 16.09
CA THR A 153 -9.95 -2.11 15.26
C THR A 153 -8.82 -2.42 14.30
N ILE A 154 -9.15 -2.97 13.13
CA ILE A 154 -8.17 -3.19 12.05
C ILE A 154 -8.00 -1.83 11.36
N SER A 155 -7.00 -1.06 11.80
CA SER A 155 -6.56 0.09 11.03
C SER A 155 -5.81 -0.41 9.79
N LEU A 156 -6.18 0.06 8.61
CA LEU A 156 -5.46 -0.21 7.36
C LEU A 156 -4.50 0.94 7.00
N MET A 157 -4.31 1.90 7.91
CA MET A 157 -3.37 3.00 7.73
C MET A 157 -1.97 2.52 8.09
N PRO A 158 -0.95 2.85 7.29
CA PRO A 158 0.43 2.56 7.66
C PRO A 158 0.81 3.44 8.86
N THR A 159 1.11 2.83 9.99
CA THR A 159 1.80 3.53 11.08
C THR A 159 3.29 3.57 10.72
N ALA A 160 3.98 4.68 10.98
CA ALA A 160 5.41 4.82 10.69
C ALA A 160 6.30 3.74 11.36
N GLY A 161 5.74 2.98 12.30
CA GLY A 161 6.36 1.82 12.95
C GLY A 161 5.96 0.44 12.40
N ASP A 162 4.98 0.31 11.50
CA ASP A 162 4.52 -1.03 11.03
C ASP A 162 5.53 -1.71 10.10
N ALA A 163 6.40 -0.93 9.46
CA ALA A 163 7.57 -1.49 8.78
C ALA A 163 8.60 -2.08 9.75
N ALA A 164 8.59 -1.72 11.04
CA ALA A 164 9.42 -2.31 12.10
C ALA A 164 8.65 -3.35 12.94
N ALA A 165 7.32 -3.24 13.04
CA ALA A 165 6.45 -4.07 13.87
C ALA A 165 5.92 -5.34 13.18
N GLN A 166 6.28 -5.61 11.91
CA GLN A 166 6.12 -6.95 11.33
C GLN A 166 7.25 -7.93 11.73
N GLY A 167 8.07 -7.56 12.71
CA GLY A 167 8.73 -8.55 13.54
C GLY A 167 7.66 -9.37 14.25
N LEU A 168 7.59 -10.67 13.94
CA LEU A 168 7.10 -11.65 14.90
C LEU A 168 7.76 -11.33 16.25
N ASP A 169 6.94 -11.12 17.27
CA ASP A 169 7.37 -10.85 18.64
C ASP A 169 8.52 -11.78 19.06
N HIS A 170 9.73 -11.22 19.22
CA HIS A 170 10.61 -11.35 20.38
C HIS A 170 11.95 -10.65 20.20
#